data_AF-A0AAV5JK61-F1
#
_entry.id   AF-A0AAV5JK61-F1
#
_cell.length_a   1.000
_cell.length_b   1.000
_cell.length_c   1.000
_cell.angle_alpha   90.00
_cell.angle_beta   90.00
_cell.angle_gamma   90.00
#
_symmetry.space_group_name_H-M   'P 1'
#
loop_
_entity.id
_entity.type
_entity.pdbx_description
1 polymer ?
#
loop_
_entity_poly.entity_id
_entity_poly.type
_entity_poly.pdbx_seq_one_letter_code
_entity_poly.pdbx_strand_id
1 'polypeptide(L)' 'MRRNVNVLIFLDVRKALEEGMKLYISDNKVILTEGFDGVVPVKYFEKIESWPDRRPIPFQI' A
#
# COMPACT_ATOMS: atom_id res chain seq x y z
N MET A 1 12.69 -8.44 -5.60
CA MET A 1 11.39 -8.66 -4.92
C MET A 1 11.40 -10.04 -4.27
N ARG A 2 10.77 -10.23 -3.09
CA ARG A 2 10.72 -11.56 -2.45
C ARG A 2 10.08 -12.56 -3.42
N ARG A 3 10.61 -13.79 -3.47
CA ARG A 3 10.18 -14.81 -4.45
C ARG A 3 8.72 -15.25 -4.28
N ASN A 4 8.16 -15.13 -3.08
CA ASN A 4 6.85 -15.65 -2.73
C ASN A 4 5.81 -14.54 -2.51
N VAL A 5 5.85 -13.48 -3.33
CA VAL A 5 4.79 -12.46 -3.32
C VAL A 5 3.62 -12.97 -4.15
N ASN A 6 2.40 -12.87 -3.63
CA ASN A 6 1.17 -13.25 -4.35
C ASN A 6 0.29 -12.06 -4.71
N VAL A 7 0.49 -10.92 -4.04
CA VAL A 7 -0.37 -9.73 -4.15
C VAL A 7 0.49 -8.47 -4.10
N LEU A 8 0.16 -7.50 -4.93
CA LEU A 8 0.64 -6.13 -4.88
C LEU A 8 -0.51 -5.21 -4.49
N ILE A 9 -0.30 -4.38 -3.48
CA ILE A 9 -1.23 -3.32 -3.08
C ILE A 9 -0.58 -1.99 -3.42
N PHE A 10 -1.32 -1.15 -4.14
CA PHE A 10 -0.89 0.19 -4.52
C PHE A 10 -1.59 1.19 -3.62
N LEU A 11 -0.80 2.04 -2.95
CA LEU A 11 -1.28 3.05 -2.01
C LEU A 11 -1.45 4.39 -2.74
N ASP A 12 -2.62 5.02 -2.59
CA ASP A 12 -2.81 6.43 -2.93
C ASP A 12 -2.08 7.30 -1.90
N VAL A 13 -0.82 7.61 -2.22
CA VAL A 13 0.06 8.41 -1.36
C VAL A 13 -0.47 9.83 -1.16
N ARG A 14 -1.09 10.43 -2.18
CA ARG A 14 -1.63 11.79 -2.08
C ARG A 14 -2.74 11.83 -1.04
N LYS A 15 -3.74 10.97 -1.20
CA LYS A 15 -4.87 10.89 -0.27
C LYS A 15 -4.42 10.53 1.15
N ALA A 16 -3.49 9.59 1.28
CA ALA A 16 -2.94 9.20 2.57
C ALA A 16 -2.28 10.39 3.29
N LEU A 17 -1.46 11.19 2.59
CA LEU A 17 -0.81 12.37 3.15
C LEU A 17 -1.81 13.49 3.47
N GLU A 18 -2.79 13.74 2.60
CA GLU A 18 -3.86 14.74 2.81
C GLU A 18 -4.70 14.44 4.07
N GLU A 19 -4.96 13.16 4.35
CA GLU A 19 -5.69 12.71 5.55
C GLU A 19 -4.76 12.47 6.76
N GLY A 20 -3.49 12.86 6.69
CA GLY A 20 -2.56 12.89 7.82
C GLY A 20 -1.78 11.60 8.10
N MET A 21 -1.78 10.63 7.19
CA MET A 21 -0.92 9.44 7.32
C MET A 21 0.55 9.85 7.19
N LYS A 22 1.37 9.49 8.18
CA LYS A 22 2.81 9.78 8.13
C LYS A 22 3.53 8.71 7.32
N LEU A 23 4.21 9.15 6.27
CA LEU A 23 5.10 8.31 5.46
C LEU A 23 6.54 8.75 5.70
N TYR A 24 7.41 7.77 5.93
CA TYR A 24 8.84 7.98 6.15
C TYR A 24 9.64 7.25 5.09
N ILE A 25 10.82 7.76 4.75
CA ILE A 25 11.76 7.11 3.85
C ILE A 25 12.95 6.65 4.68
N SER A 26 13.24 5.35 4.68
CA SER A 26 14.43 4.80 5.32
C SER A 26 15.68 4.97 4.45
N ASP A 27 16.86 4.77 5.04
CA ASP A 27 18.16 4.87 4.33
C ASP A 27 18.26 3.96 3.11
N ASN A 28 17.63 2.78 3.16
CA ASN A 28 17.56 1.84 2.04
C ASN A 28 16.41 2.13 1.06
N LYS A 29 15.83 3.34 1.10
CA LYS A 29 14.77 3.83 0.21
C LYS A 29 13.46 3.04 0.29
N VAL A 30 13.16 2.46 1.46
CA VAL A 30 11.87 1.82 1.74
C VAL A 30 10.94 2.84 2.37
N ILE A 31 9.68 2.85 1.93
CA ILE A 31 8.64 3.67 2.56
C ILE A 31 8.12 2.93 3.79
N LEU A 32 8.08 3.63 4.92
CA LEU A 32 7.55 3.16 6.19
C LEU A 32 6.33 3.99 6.57
N THR A 33 5.35 3.37 7.22
CA THR A 33 4.18 4.04 7.78
C THR A 33 3.72 3.30 9.03
N GLU A 34 3.27 4.06 10.03
CA GLU A 34 2.54 3.51 11.18
C GLU A 34 1.07 3.23 10.87
N GLY A 35 0.58 3.72 9.72
CA GLY A 35 -0.84 3.71 9.40
C GLY A 35 -1.66 4.58 10.37
N PHE A 36 -2.92 4.21 10.54
CA PHE A 36 -3.79 4.71 11.59
C PHE A 36 -4.06 3.54 12.54
N ASP A 37 -3.76 3.72 13.83
CA ASP A 37 -3.88 2.67 14.85
C ASP A 37 -3.18 1.35 14.46
N GLY A 38 -2.03 1.46 13.78
CA GLY A 38 -1.22 0.31 13.34
C GLY A 38 -1.68 -0.34 12.03
N VAL A 39 -2.67 0.22 11.32
CA VAL A 39 -3.24 -0.36 10.10
C VAL A 39 -3.30 0.68 8.98
N VAL A 40 -3.13 0.25 7.72
CA VAL A 40 -3.44 1.06 6.54
C VAL A 40 -4.86 0.71 6.06
N PRO A 41 -5.86 1.58 6.23
CA PRO A 41 -7.22 1.32 5.77
C PRO A 41 -7.32 1.12 4.26
N VAL A 42 -8.24 0.25 3.83
CA VAL A 42 -8.48 -0.09 2.42
C VAL A 42 -8.89 1.12 1.59
N LYS A 43 -9.50 2.15 2.19
CA LYS A 43 -9.87 3.41 1.51
C LYS A 43 -8.69 4.18 0.90
N TYR A 44 -7.47 3.84 1.26
CA TYR A 44 -6.24 4.41 0.69
C TYR A 44 -5.62 3.52 -0.40
N PHE A 45 -6.22 2.37 -0.73
CA PHE A 45 -5.73 1.53 -1.80
C PHE A 45 -6.23 2.05 -3.15
N GLU A 46 -5.29 2.34 -4.04
CA GLU A 46 -5.57 2.75 -5.42
C GLU A 46 -5.96 1.53 -6.27
N LYS A 47 -5.24 0.41 -6.09
CA LYS A 47 -5.53 -0.87 -6.74
C LYS A 47 -4.86 -2.04 -6.03
N ILE A 48 -5.39 -3.23 -6.26
CA ILE A 48 -4.80 -4.50 -5.83
C ILE A 48 -4.62 -5.39 -7.07
N GLU A 49 -3.44 -5.98 -7.21
CA GLU A 49 -3.09 -6.90 -8.30
C GLU A 49 -2.59 -8.22 -7.73
N SER A 50 -2.93 -9.34 -8.38
CA SER A 50 -2.23 -10.60 -8.16
C SER A 50 -0.80 -10.55 -8.73
N TRP A 51 0.07 -11.39 -8.20
CA TRP A 51 1.45 -11.55 -8.68
C TRP A 51 1.77 -13.04 -8.89
N PRO A 52 2.42 -13.42 -10.01
CA PRO A 52 3.02 -12.57 -11.04
C PRO A 52 2.09 -12.22 -12.22
N ASP A 53 0.87 -12.74 -12.26
CA ASP A 53 -0.05 -12.64 -13.41
C ASP A 53 -0.79 -11.30 -13.55
N ARG A 54 -0.63 -10.38 -12.58
CA ARG A 54 -1.11 -8.99 -12.64
C ARG A 54 -2.61 -8.83 -12.84
N ARG A 55 -3.42 -9.80 -12.40
CA ARG A 55 -4.88 -9.71 -12.50
C ARG A 55 -5.40 -8.75 -11.43
N PRO A 56 -6.35 -7.86 -11.76
CA PRO A 56 -6.95 -6.99 -10.76
C PRO A 56 -7.73 -7.84 -9.73
N ILE A 57 -7.55 -7.52 -8.45
CA ILE A 57 -8.30 -8.13 -7.34
C ILE A 57 -9.33 -7.09 -6.85
N PRO A 58 -10.65 -7.38 -6.94
CA PRO A 58 -11.68 -6.48 -6.42
C PRO A 58 -11.56 -6.29 -4.91
N PHE A 59 -11.83 -5.08 -4.44
CA PHE A 59 -11.91 -4.75 -3.01
C PHE A 59 -13.04 -3.74 -2.78
N GLN A 60 -13.55 -3.71 -1.55
CA GLN A 60 -14.58 -2.76 -1.12
C GLN A 60 -13.93 -1.67 -0.27
N ILE A 61 -14.39 -0.44 -0.44
CA ILE A 61 -13.99 0.75 0.33
C ILE A 61 -15.01 0.97 1.44
#